data_AF-A0A661TTE0-F1
#
_entry.id   AF-A0A661TTE0-F1
#
_cell.length_a   1.000
_cell.length_b   1.000
_cell.length_c   1.000
_cell.angle_alpha   90.00
_cell.angle_beta   90.00
_cell.angle_gamma   90.00
#
_symmetry.space_group_name_H-M   'P 1'
#
loop_
_entity.id
_entity.type
_entity.pdbx_description
1 polymer ?
#
loop_
_entity_poly.entity_id
_entity_poly.type
_entity_poly.pdbx_seq_one_letter_code
_entity_poly.pdbx_strand_id
1 'polypeptide(L)'
;KLEMTIAEGFTFYFDPKDVGKKIDDYIIPTSWERGEFLNACQNMFNNVYSIDLNIPGIENMPDEYTGDEYIYDDCYISLLVMVSSNFGYLANGPIDITFKKSGDDKWRIWVIKDKTAAGILTESASYGTILAQFH
;
A
#
# COMPACT_ATOMS: atom_id res chain seq x y z
N LYS A 1 -15.83 -5.31 -2.52
CA LYS A 1 -15.78 -4.40 -1.34
C LYS A 1 -14.59 -3.43 -1.43
N LEU A 2 -13.35 -3.89 -1.72
CA LEU A 2 -12.21 -3.00 -1.99
C LEU A 2 -12.46 -2.02 -3.16
N GLU A 3 -13.03 -2.52 -4.25
CA GLU A 3 -13.40 -1.73 -5.44
C GLU A 3 -14.37 -0.58 -5.16
N MET A 4 -15.17 -0.66 -4.09
CA MET A 4 -16.09 0.40 -3.68
C MET A 4 -15.41 1.47 -2.83
N THR A 5 -14.28 1.12 -2.20
CA THR A 5 -13.45 1.96 -1.33
C THR A 5 -12.37 2.71 -2.13
N ILE A 6 -11.87 2.12 -3.22
CA ILE A 6 -10.90 2.74 -4.13
C ILE A 6 -11.63 3.49 -5.25
N ALA A 7 -11.33 4.78 -5.42
CA ALA A 7 -11.92 5.63 -6.44
C ALA A 7 -11.60 5.14 -7.87
N GLU A 8 -12.46 5.47 -8.84
CA GLU A 8 -12.25 5.10 -10.25
C GLU A 8 -10.95 5.70 -10.81
N GLY A 9 -10.68 6.98 -10.49
CA GLY A 9 -9.44 7.68 -10.85
C GLY A 9 -8.29 7.48 -9.88
N PHE A 10 -8.21 6.33 -9.22
CA PHE A 10 -7.16 6.07 -8.23
C PHE A 10 -5.77 5.92 -8.85
N THR A 11 -4.74 6.38 -8.11
CA THR A 11 -3.34 6.13 -8.45
C THR A 11 -2.52 5.82 -7.19
N PHE A 12 -1.71 4.75 -7.27
CA PHE A 12 -0.67 4.44 -6.29
C PHE A 12 0.67 4.93 -6.85
N TYR A 13 1.41 5.74 -6.09
CA TYR A 13 2.76 6.18 -6.46
C TYR A 13 3.79 5.43 -5.64
N PHE A 14 4.78 4.85 -6.33
CA PHE A 14 5.93 4.22 -5.68
C PHE A 14 6.87 5.27 -5.09
N ASP A 15 7.66 4.86 -4.09
CA ASP A 15 8.74 5.71 -3.61
C ASP A 15 9.70 5.99 -4.79
N PRO A 16 10.02 7.26 -5.08
CA PRO A 16 10.92 7.63 -6.18
C PRO A 16 12.27 6.92 -6.16
N LYS A 17 12.74 6.47 -4.99
CA LYS A 17 13.99 5.70 -4.85
C LYS A 17 13.88 4.27 -5.38
N ASP A 18 12.67 3.73 -5.48
CA ASP A 18 12.41 2.37 -5.94
C ASP A 18 12.07 2.33 -7.43
N VAL A 19 11.52 3.41 -7.98
CA VAL A 19 11.24 3.54 -9.42
C VAL A 19 12.46 3.19 -10.26
N GLY A 20 12.28 2.29 -11.23
CA GLY A 20 13.32 1.81 -12.13
C GLY A 20 14.16 0.65 -11.59
N LYS A 21 14.03 0.27 -10.31
CA LYS A 21 14.65 -0.97 -9.81
C LYS A 21 14.02 -2.18 -10.48
N LYS A 22 14.86 -3.15 -10.84
CA LYS A 22 14.44 -4.43 -11.44
C LYS A 22 14.31 -5.50 -10.36
N ILE A 23 13.16 -6.16 -10.34
CA ILE A 23 12.81 -7.28 -9.48
C ILE A 23 12.40 -8.42 -10.41
N ASP A 24 13.20 -9.48 -10.47
CA ASP A 24 13.03 -10.54 -11.46
C ASP A 24 12.89 -9.96 -12.87
N ASP A 25 11.75 -10.08 -13.54
CA ASP A 25 11.48 -9.48 -14.86
C ASP A 25 10.61 -8.22 -14.80
N TYR A 26 10.27 -7.75 -13.60
CA TYR A 26 9.49 -6.56 -13.37
C TYR A 26 10.37 -5.32 -13.12
N ILE A 27 10.05 -4.19 -13.73
CA ILE A 27 10.68 -2.89 -13.45
C ILE A 27 9.66 -2.04 -12.70
N ILE A 28 10.01 -1.55 -11.51
CA ILE A 28 9.11 -0.72 -10.71
C ILE A 28 8.77 0.55 -11.50
N PRO A 29 7.48 0.77 -11.84
CA PRO A 29 7.05 1.96 -12.55
C PRO A 29 6.92 3.13 -11.57
N THR A 30 6.67 4.33 -12.09
CA THR A 30 6.37 5.49 -11.24
C THR A 30 5.08 5.30 -10.44
N SER A 31 4.10 4.61 -11.02
CA SER A 31 2.78 4.45 -10.41
C SER A 31 2.05 3.22 -10.93
N TRP A 32 1.04 2.80 -10.16
CA TRP A 32 -0.03 1.91 -10.61
C TRP A 32 -1.35 2.67 -10.71
N GLU A 33 -2.08 2.40 -11.79
CA GLU A 33 -3.50 2.76 -11.88
C GLU A 33 -4.37 1.79 -11.08
N ARG A 34 -5.64 2.15 -10.87
CA ARG A 34 -6.61 1.36 -10.12
C ARG A 34 -6.63 -0.13 -10.48
N GLY A 35 -6.64 -0.45 -11.77
CA GLY A 35 -6.70 -1.84 -12.23
C GLY A 35 -5.47 -2.64 -11.81
N GLU A 36 -4.28 -2.07 -11.98
CA GLU A 36 -3.01 -2.69 -11.61
C GLU A 36 -2.92 -2.91 -10.10
N PHE A 37 -3.28 -1.89 -9.32
CA PHE A 37 -3.28 -1.98 -7.85
C PHE A 37 -4.25 -3.05 -7.34
N LEU A 38 -5.50 -3.07 -7.85
CA LEU A 38 -6.49 -4.07 -7.46
C LEU A 38 -6.05 -5.49 -7.84
N ASN A 39 -5.45 -5.66 -9.01
CA ASN A 39 -4.93 -6.94 -9.45
C ASN A 39 -3.75 -7.40 -8.56
N ALA A 40 -2.84 -6.50 -8.21
CA ALA A 40 -1.75 -6.77 -7.29
C ALA A 40 -2.27 -7.19 -5.90
N CYS A 41 -3.26 -6.48 -5.35
CA CYS A 41 -3.91 -6.86 -4.09
C CYS A 41 -4.57 -8.23 -4.18
N GLN A 42 -5.31 -8.51 -5.26
CA GLN A 42 -5.99 -9.79 -5.44
C GLN A 42 -4.97 -10.95 -5.50
N ASN A 43 -3.86 -10.77 -6.22
CA ASN A 43 -2.80 -11.76 -6.29
C ASN A 43 -2.13 -11.99 -4.94
N MET A 44 -1.90 -10.92 -4.16
CA MET A 44 -1.41 -11.04 -2.78
C MET A 44 -2.39 -11.87 -1.93
N PHE A 45 -3.69 -11.55 -1.95
CA PHE A 45 -4.69 -12.30 -1.17
C PHE A 45 -4.83 -13.77 -1.58
N ASN A 46 -4.58 -14.10 -2.86
CA ASN A 46 -4.69 -15.49 -3.34
C ASN A 46 -3.50 -16.37 -2.94
N ASN A 47 -2.31 -15.79 -2.77
CA ASN A 47 -1.06 -16.53 -2.61
C ASN A 47 -0.49 -16.49 -1.19
N VAL A 48 -1.17 -15.80 -0.27
CA VAL A 48 -0.69 -15.57 1.09
C VAL A 48 -1.24 -16.63 2.08
N TYR A 49 -0.40 -17.04 3.02
CA TYR A 49 -0.78 -17.81 4.20
C TYR A 49 -1.54 -16.94 5.22
N SER A 50 -1.01 -15.75 5.54
CA SER A 50 -1.68 -14.77 6.39
C SER A 50 -1.23 -13.34 6.11
N ILE A 51 -2.11 -12.36 6.30
CA ILE A 51 -1.79 -10.92 6.23
C ILE A 51 -2.08 -10.30 7.59
N ASP A 52 -1.14 -9.49 8.06
CA ASP A 52 -1.33 -8.58 9.19
C ASP A 52 -1.03 -7.15 8.73
N LEU A 53 -2.04 -6.30 8.74
CA LEU A 53 -1.93 -4.88 8.39
C LEU A 53 -2.27 -4.07 9.63
N ASN A 54 -1.28 -3.34 10.13
CA ASN A 54 -1.42 -2.41 11.23
C ASN A 54 -1.21 -0.98 10.74
N ILE A 55 -2.12 -0.08 11.11
CA ILE A 55 -2.06 1.35 10.84
C ILE A 55 -2.21 2.08 12.19
N PRO A 56 -1.10 2.28 12.93
CA PRO A 56 -1.15 2.92 14.24
C PRO A 56 -1.76 4.32 14.16
N GLY A 57 -2.66 4.66 15.08
CA GLY A 57 -3.25 5.99 15.14
C GLY A 57 -4.34 6.24 14.10
N ILE A 58 -4.82 5.22 13.39
CA ILE A 58 -6.01 5.34 12.54
C ILE A 58 -7.25 5.75 13.37
N GLU A 59 -7.28 5.38 14.64
CA GLU A 59 -8.27 5.78 15.64
C GLU A 59 -8.24 7.28 15.97
N ASN A 60 -7.18 8.00 15.60
CA ASN A 60 -7.06 9.44 15.81
C ASN A 60 -7.56 10.25 14.61
N MET A 61 -8.08 9.60 13.57
CA MET A 61 -8.76 10.31 12.48
C MET A 61 -9.98 11.05 13.03
N PRO A 62 -10.22 12.30 12.61
CA PRO A 62 -11.37 13.07 13.09
C PRO A 62 -12.67 12.36 12.69
N ASP A 63 -13.59 12.23 13.65
CA ASP A 63 -14.92 11.64 13.43
C ASP A 63 -15.74 12.44 12.41
N GLU A 64 -15.49 13.75 12.32
CA GLU A 64 -16.15 14.66 11.38
C GLU A 64 -15.11 15.48 10.60
N TYR A 65 -15.19 15.40 9.27
CA TYR A 65 -14.40 16.23 8.36
C TYR A 65 -15.34 16.90 7.36
N THR A 66 -15.31 18.23 7.32
CA THR A 66 -16.26 19.05 6.55
C THR A 66 -15.74 19.44 5.15
N GLY A 67 -14.50 19.07 4.81
CA GLY A 67 -13.95 19.27 3.48
C GLY A 67 -14.31 18.13 2.52
N ASP A 68 -14.08 18.33 1.23
CA ASP A 68 -14.29 17.31 0.19
C ASP A 68 -13.05 16.45 -0.09
N GLU A 69 -11.91 16.84 0.46
CA GLU A 69 -10.61 16.17 0.34
C GLU A 69 -9.89 16.18 1.69
N TYR A 70 -9.41 15.01 2.12
CA TYR A 70 -8.61 14.82 3.33
C TYR A 70 -7.32 14.08 2.98
N ILE A 71 -6.20 14.56 3.49
CA ILE A 71 -4.89 13.92 3.30
C ILE A 71 -4.41 13.44 4.66
N TYR A 72 -4.24 12.13 4.80
CA TYR A 72 -3.51 11.54 5.90
C TYR A 72 -2.03 11.47 5.51
N ASP A 73 -1.30 12.51 5.89
CA ASP A 73 0.14 12.65 5.63
C ASP A 73 0.95 11.84 6.65
N ASP A 74 2.06 11.24 6.18
CA ASP A 74 2.99 10.44 6.98
C ASP A 74 2.30 9.35 7.84
N CYS A 75 1.23 8.76 7.30
CA CYS A 75 0.52 7.65 7.92
C CYS A 75 1.44 6.43 7.97
N TYR A 76 1.88 6.05 9.18
CA TYR A 76 2.74 4.89 9.34
C TYR A 76 1.93 3.61 9.15
N ILE A 77 2.45 2.71 8.31
CA ILE A 77 1.88 1.37 8.12
C ILE A 77 2.90 0.30 8.51
N SER A 78 2.39 -0.86 8.90
CA SER A 78 3.15 -2.09 9.02
C SER A 78 2.34 -3.21 8.39
N LEU A 79 2.82 -3.72 7.27
CA LEU A 79 2.20 -4.80 6.50
C LEU A 79 3.11 -6.03 6.51
N LEU A 80 2.67 -7.08 7.18
CA LEU A 80 3.29 -8.39 7.18
C LEU A 80 2.46 -9.34 6.29
N VAL A 81 3.09 -9.90 5.27
CA VAL A 81 2.51 -10.85 4.32
C VAL A 81 3.26 -12.18 4.46
N MET A 82 2.66 -13.16 5.13
CA MET A 82 3.24 -14.49 5.28
C MET A 82 2.88 -15.36 4.09
N VAL A 83 3.84 -15.91 3.34
CA VAL A 83 3.58 -16.86 2.23
C VAL A 83 3.50 -18.30 2.74
N SER A 84 4.15 -18.59 3.86
CA SER A 84 4.03 -19.85 4.59
C SER A 84 4.05 -19.59 6.10
N SER A 85 3.95 -20.64 6.92
CA SER A 85 4.04 -20.48 8.38
C SER A 85 5.37 -19.91 8.87
N ASN A 86 6.44 -19.97 8.05
CA ASN A 86 7.80 -19.58 8.46
C ASN A 86 8.45 -18.53 7.54
N PHE A 87 7.78 -18.10 6.47
CA PHE A 87 8.34 -17.17 5.50
C PHE A 87 7.31 -16.11 5.12
N GLY A 88 7.75 -14.85 5.08
CA GLY A 88 6.92 -13.71 4.75
C GLY A 88 7.74 -12.47 4.40
N TYR A 89 7.02 -11.42 4.03
CA TYR A 89 7.54 -10.12 3.65
C TYR A 89 6.97 -9.05 4.58
N LEU A 90 7.80 -8.10 4.99
CA LEU A 90 7.41 -6.97 5.82
C LEU A 90 7.68 -5.68 5.05
N ALA A 91 6.66 -4.83 4.90
CA ALA A 91 6.89 -3.40 4.67
C ALA A 91 6.41 -2.63 5.88
N ASN A 92 7.19 -1.64 6.26
CA ASN A 92 6.82 -0.69 7.26
C ASN A 92 7.35 0.70 6.89
N GLY A 93 6.65 1.73 7.32
CA GLY A 93 7.03 3.10 7.02
C GLY A 93 5.83 3.98 6.71
N PRO A 94 6.10 5.27 6.47
CA PRO A 94 5.06 6.23 6.16
C PRO A 94 4.52 6.02 4.75
N ILE A 95 3.25 6.34 4.58
CA ILE A 95 2.58 6.57 3.30
C ILE A 95 1.70 7.81 3.42
N ASP A 96 1.39 8.43 2.29
CA ASP A 96 0.32 9.44 2.24
C ASP A 96 -0.92 8.82 1.65
N ILE A 97 -2.07 9.04 2.29
CA ILE A 97 -3.35 8.61 1.77
C ILE A 97 -4.23 9.82 1.53
N THR A 98 -4.61 10.05 0.28
CA THR A 98 -5.61 11.06 -0.07
C THR A 98 -6.98 10.43 -0.21
N PHE A 99 -7.90 10.88 0.63
CA PHE A 99 -9.32 10.57 0.56
C PHE A 99 -10.06 11.74 -0.09
N LYS A 100 -11.02 11.46 -0.96
CA LYS A 100 -11.95 12.48 -1.46
C LYS A 100 -13.36 11.93 -1.56
N LYS A 101 -14.34 12.81 -1.41
CA LYS A 101 -15.73 12.50 -1.71
C LYS A 101 -15.92 12.33 -3.21
N SER A 102 -16.55 11.24 -3.61
CA SER A 102 -16.99 11.01 -4.98
C SER A 102 -18.39 11.58 -5.23
N GLY A 103 -18.86 11.55 -6.48
CA GLY A 103 -20.17 12.10 -6.87
C GLY A 103 -21.40 11.48 -6.18
N ASP A 104 -21.23 10.38 -5.45
CA ASP A 104 -22.24 9.75 -4.59
C ASP A 104 -22.07 10.09 -3.08
N ASP A 105 -21.32 11.13 -2.76
CA ASP A 105 -21.03 11.65 -1.40
C ASP A 105 -20.35 10.62 -0.47
N LYS A 106 -19.69 9.61 -1.04
CA LYS A 106 -18.91 8.62 -0.30
C LYS A 106 -17.43 8.97 -0.31
N TRP A 107 -16.78 8.82 0.84
CA TRP A 107 -15.32 8.89 0.91
C TRP A 107 -14.69 7.68 0.22
N ARG A 108 -13.73 7.96 -0.67
CA ARG A 108 -12.93 6.95 -1.35
C ARG A 108 -11.46 7.31 -1.30
N ILE A 109 -10.60 6.31 -1.41
CA ILE A 109 -9.17 6.50 -1.55
C ILE A 109 -8.89 6.86 -3.01
N TRP A 110 -8.26 8.01 -3.23
CA TRP A 110 -7.88 8.49 -4.56
C TRP A 110 -6.40 8.35 -4.83
N VAL A 111 -5.56 8.57 -3.82
CA VAL A 111 -4.12 8.48 -3.98
C VAL A 111 -3.53 7.78 -2.78
N ILE A 112 -2.58 6.88 -3.04
CA ILE A 112 -1.61 6.43 -2.05
C ILE A 112 -0.22 6.80 -2.57
N LYS A 113 0.61 7.42 -1.74
CA LYS A 113 2.03 7.65 -2.05
C LYS A 113 2.87 6.87 -1.07
N ASP A 114 3.69 5.97 -1.60
CA ASP A 114 4.66 5.24 -0.82
C ASP A 114 5.85 6.14 -0.43
N LYS A 115 6.17 6.17 0.86
CA LYS A 115 7.35 6.83 1.44
C LYS A 115 8.16 5.85 2.31
N THR A 116 7.93 4.54 2.16
CA THR A 116 8.48 3.52 3.05
C THR A 116 10.00 3.32 2.92
N ALA A 117 10.70 3.98 2.00
CA ALA A 117 12.14 3.82 1.83
C ALA A 117 12.98 4.55 2.91
N ALA A 118 13.01 3.95 4.10
CA ALA A 118 14.06 4.10 5.12
C ALA A 118 14.15 2.84 6.02
N GLY A 119 14.80 1.80 5.50
CA GLY A 119 15.17 0.62 6.28
C GLY A 119 16.09 -0.32 5.49
N ILE A 120 17.40 -0.04 5.50
CA ILE A 120 18.40 -1.04 5.10
C ILE A 120 18.31 -2.17 6.14
N LEU A 121 17.84 -3.35 5.74
CA LEU A 121 17.90 -4.57 6.54
C LEU A 121 19.37 -4.97 6.70
N THR A 122 20.00 -4.60 7.81
CA THR A 122 21.33 -5.08 8.17
C THR A 122 21.25 -6.53 8.64
N GLU A 123 21.89 -7.40 7.86
CA GLU A 123 22.34 -8.77 8.07
C GLU A 123 21.72 -9.59 9.23
N SER A 124 21.10 -10.71 8.82
CA SER A 124 20.71 -11.89 9.61
C SER A 124 19.46 -11.78 10.53
N ALA A 125 18.34 -11.39 9.93
CA ALA A 125 17.08 -12.10 10.14
C ALA A 125 16.35 -12.13 8.78
N SER A 126 16.05 -13.31 8.25
CA SER A 126 15.27 -13.45 7.01
C SER A 126 13.89 -12.82 7.19
N TYR A 127 13.62 -11.63 6.62
CA TYR A 127 12.30 -11.24 6.12
C TYR A 127 12.50 -10.22 4.99
N GLY A 128 12.29 -10.68 3.76
CA GLY A 128 12.63 -9.97 2.53
C GLY A 128 11.75 -8.75 2.28
N THR A 129 12.32 -7.83 1.50
CA THR A 129 11.67 -6.71 0.82
C THR A 129 10.33 -7.13 0.20
N ILE A 130 9.28 -6.28 0.30
CA ILE A 130 8.04 -6.53 -0.44
C ILE A 130 8.34 -6.58 -1.93
N LEU A 131 8.31 -7.80 -2.47
CA LEU A 131 8.33 -8.08 -3.89
C LEU A 131 7.00 -8.75 -4.20
N ALA A 132 6.06 -8.00 -4.76
CA ALA A 132 4.86 -8.59 -5.33
C ALA A 132 5.25 -9.39 -6.57
N GLN A 133 5.52 -10.69 -6.42
CA GLN A 133 5.73 -11.59 -7.54
C GLN A 133 4.37 -11.95 -8.16
N PHE A 134 4.23 -11.66 -9.46
CA PHE A 134 3.20 -12.22 -10.31
C PHE A 134 3.70 -13.60 -10.79
N HIS A 135 2.90 -14.66 -10.57
CA HIS A 135 3.08 -15.96 -11.22
C HIS A 135 2.27 -16.03 -12.52
#